data_AF-A0A8T0TWX2-F1
#
_entry.id   AF-A0A8T0TWX2-F1
#
_cell.length_a   1.000
_cell.length_b   1.000
_cell.length_c   1.000
_cell.angle_alpha   90.00
_cell.angle_beta   90.00
_cell.angle_gamma   90.00
#
_symmetry.space_group_name_H-M   'P 1'
#
loop_
_entity.id
_entity.type
_entity.pdbx_description
1 polymer ?
#
loop_
_entity_poly.entity_id
_entity_poly.type
_entity_poly.pdbx_seq_one_letter_code
_entity_poly.pdbx_strand_id
1 'polypeptide(L)'
;MPANARASDWISVLELSDPRVSKIYGLAPDREETLEILSRAAAQRGVQVFAKVLWGDPAKKLTEAVHKVPLQWLVVGNRGLSTVKKVLMGSVSTYVVNHAACPVTVVRENMLPSALTTSY
;
A
#
# COMPACT_ATOMS: atom_id res chain seq x y z
N MET A 1 0.94 -19.53 -1.17
CA MET A 1 1.42 -18.96 0.10
C MET A 1 2.70 -19.71 0.49
N PRO A 2 3.72 -19.04 1.04
CA PRO A 2 4.94 -19.69 1.50
C PRO A 2 4.63 -20.64 2.67
N ALA A 3 5.29 -21.80 2.73
CA ALA A 3 5.03 -22.84 3.73
C ALA A 3 5.28 -22.40 5.19
N ASN A 4 5.99 -21.29 5.41
CA ASN A 4 6.34 -20.72 6.71
C ASN A 4 5.68 -19.35 7.00
N ALA A 5 4.89 -18.82 6.07
CA ALA A 5 4.20 -17.54 6.26
C ALA A 5 2.94 -17.73 7.12
N ARG A 6 2.98 -17.30 8.38
CA ARG A 6 1.75 -17.19 9.17
C ARG A 6 0.91 -16.05 8.62
N ALA A 7 -0.29 -16.37 8.12
CA ALA A 7 -1.24 -15.41 7.58
C ALA A 7 -1.67 -14.32 8.60
N SER A 8 -1.37 -14.51 9.89
CA SER A 8 -1.67 -13.59 10.98
C SER A 8 -0.66 -12.45 11.16
N ASP A 9 0.58 -12.59 10.72
CA ASP A 9 1.65 -11.81 11.35
C ASP A 9 1.87 -10.47 10.64
N TRP A 10 1.95 -9.41 11.45
CA TRP A 10 2.40 -8.09 11.04
C TRP A 10 3.93 -8.09 11.03
N ILE A 11 4.52 -7.69 9.92
CA ILE A 11 5.97 -7.71 9.70
C ILE A 11 6.47 -6.28 9.91
N SER A 12 7.49 -6.09 10.74
CA SER A 12 8.13 -4.77 10.86
C SER A 12 8.72 -4.34 9.50
N VAL A 13 8.68 -3.04 9.16
CA VAL A 13 9.37 -2.55 7.95
C VAL A 13 10.86 -2.92 7.97
N LEU A 14 11.50 -2.91 9.15
CA LEU A 14 12.91 -3.31 9.29
C LEU A 14 13.13 -4.78 8.93
N GLU A 15 12.19 -5.65 9.32
CA GLU A 15 12.24 -7.08 9.01
C GLU A 15 11.94 -7.34 7.53
N LEU A 16 11.02 -6.56 6.94
CA LEU A 16 10.69 -6.65 5.51
C LEU A 16 11.86 -6.21 4.60
N SER A 17 12.73 -5.33 5.11
CA SER A 17 13.97 -4.92 4.43
C SER A 17 15.01 -6.01 4.32
N ASP A 18 14.96 -7.07 5.14
CA ASP A 18 15.85 -8.20 5.00
C ASP A 18 15.53 -8.99 3.72
N PRO A 19 16.45 -9.09 2.74
CA PRO A 19 16.20 -9.77 1.47
C PRO A 19 15.68 -11.21 1.62
N ARG A 20 16.04 -11.90 2.71
CA ARG A 20 15.63 -13.29 3.01
C ARG A 20 14.15 -13.36 3.37
N VAL A 21 13.70 -12.48 4.27
CA VAL A 21 12.28 -12.31 4.63
C VAL A 21 11.50 -11.89 3.39
N SER A 22 12.11 -10.99 2.63
CA SER A 22 11.53 -10.41 1.45
C SER A 22 11.14 -11.46 0.38
N LYS A 23 12.03 -12.44 0.19
CA LYS A 23 11.91 -13.56 -0.76
C LYS A 23 10.90 -14.61 -0.30
N ILE A 24 10.80 -14.85 1.01
CA ILE A 24 9.77 -15.74 1.58
C ILE A 24 8.39 -15.33 1.07
N TYR A 25 8.07 -14.04 1.11
CA TYR A 25 6.75 -13.54 0.72
C TYR A 25 6.56 -13.35 -0.80
N GLY A 26 7.50 -13.77 -1.65
CA GLY A 26 7.36 -13.71 -3.11
C GLY A 26 7.18 -12.29 -3.67
N LEU A 27 7.56 -11.29 -2.90
CA LEU A 27 7.54 -9.89 -3.32
C LEU A 27 8.75 -9.66 -4.22
N ALA A 28 8.50 -9.17 -5.45
CA ALA A 28 9.53 -8.76 -6.40
C ALA A 28 9.71 -7.24 -6.27
N PRO A 29 10.81 -6.78 -5.67
CA PRO A 29 11.00 -5.39 -5.36
C PRO A 29 11.21 -4.45 -6.54
N ASP A 30 10.39 -3.40 -6.60
CA ASP A 30 10.90 -2.02 -6.65
C ASP A 30 11.19 -1.50 -5.21
N ARG A 31 11.67 -2.40 -4.33
CA ARG A 31 11.54 -2.31 -2.86
C ARG A 31 12.43 -1.26 -2.23
N GLU A 32 13.61 -1.00 -2.77
CA GLU A 32 14.56 -0.14 -2.06
C GLU A 32 13.95 1.24 -1.87
N GLU A 33 13.39 1.83 -2.93
CA GLU A 33 12.75 3.13 -2.84
C GLU A 33 11.53 3.13 -1.91
N THR A 34 10.63 2.13 -2.02
CA THR A 34 9.42 2.09 -1.17
C THR A 34 9.76 1.90 0.30
N LEU A 35 10.66 0.97 0.64
CA LEU A 35 11.04 0.70 2.03
C LEU A 35 11.86 1.86 2.61
N GLU A 36 12.71 2.49 1.80
CA GLU A 36 13.44 3.71 2.19
C GLU A 36 12.45 4.87 2.47
N ILE A 37 11.48 5.11 1.60
CA ILE A 37 10.44 6.12 1.83
C ILE A 37 9.68 5.85 3.13
N LEU A 38 9.26 4.60 3.36
CA LEU A 38 8.52 4.21 4.56
C LEU A 38 9.36 4.39 5.83
N SER A 39 10.61 3.90 5.83
CA SER A 39 11.51 4.01 6.98
C SER A 39 11.83 5.47 7.31
N ARG A 40 12.13 6.29 6.31
CA ARG A 40 12.38 7.72 6.49
C ARG A 40 11.16 8.45 7.03
N ALA A 41 9.98 8.23 6.45
CA ALA A 41 8.74 8.86 6.90
C ALA A 41 8.36 8.43 8.32
N ALA A 42 8.59 7.17 8.67
CA ALA A 42 8.39 6.61 10.00
C ALA A 42 9.27 7.30 11.05
N ALA A 43 10.58 7.38 10.78
CA ALA A 43 11.55 8.01 11.66
C ALA A 43 11.25 9.51 11.86
N GLN A 44 10.93 10.24 10.80
CA GLN A 44 10.60 11.67 10.87
C GLN A 44 9.33 11.98 11.69
N ARG A 45 8.36 11.06 11.70
CA ARG A 45 7.06 11.25 12.38
C ARG A 45 6.93 10.51 13.71
N GLY A 46 7.94 9.71 14.09
CA GLY A 46 7.90 8.88 15.29
C GLY A 46 6.79 7.82 15.25
N VAL A 47 6.44 7.32 14.07
CA VAL A 47 5.36 6.33 13.90
C VAL A 47 5.93 4.94 13.62
N GLN A 48 5.27 3.90 14.14
CA GLN A 48 5.60 2.52 13.83
C GLN A 48 4.91 2.10 12.52
N VAL A 49 5.65 1.42 11.65
CA VAL A 49 5.12 0.93 10.38
C VAL A 49 5.26 -0.58 10.34
N PHE A 50 4.14 -1.24 10.08
CA PHE A 50 4.06 -2.68 9.89
C PHE A 50 3.49 -2.97 8.51
N ALA A 51 3.99 -4.04 7.90
CA ALA A 51 3.51 -4.57 6.65
C ALA A 51 2.72 -5.85 6.89
N LYS A 52 1.63 -5.99 6.15
CA LYS A 52 0.91 -7.26 6.03
C LYS A 52 0.76 -7.55 4.55
N VAL A 53 1.30 -8.68 4.13
CA VAL A 53 1.15 -9.14 2.76
C VAL A 53 -0.10 -10.01 2.70
N LEU A 54 -0.86 -9.90 1.61
CA LEU A 54 -2.12 -10.63 1.40
C LEU A 54 -2.08 -11.27 0.01
N TRP A 55 -2.57 -12.51 -0.11
CA TRP A 55 -2.59 -13.27 -1.36
C TRP A 55 -4.01 -13.51 -1.80
N GLY A 56 -4.26 -13.36 -3.10
CA GLY A 56 -5.57 -13.52 -3.72
C GLY A 56 -6.00 -12.24 -4.45
N ASP A 57 -7.31 -12.10 -4.65
CA ASP A 57 -7.89 -10.90 -5.25
C ASP A 57 -7.68 -9.68 -4.33
N PRO A 58 -7.00 -8.60 -4.79
CA PRO A 58 -6.68 -7.46 -3.94
C PRO A 58 -7.90 -6.78 -3.33
N ALA A 59 -8.98 -6.64 -4.11
CA ALA A 59 -10.18 -5.96 -3.69
C ALA A 59 -10.88 -6.71 -2.54
N LYS A 60 -11.07 -8.03 -2.69
CA LYS A 60 -11.60 -8.89 -1.63
C LYS A 60 -10.69 -8.93 -0.42
N LYS A 61 -9.37 -9.06 -0.61
CA LYS A 61 -8.42 -9.19 0.50
C LYS A 61 -8.31 -7.92 1.34
N LEU A 62 -8.36 -6.74 0.73
CA LEU A 62 -8.39 -5.48 1.46
C LEU A 62 -9.66 -5.35 2.30
N THR A 63 -10.83 -5.63 1.70
CA THR A 63 -12.10 -5.60 2.44
C THR A 63 -12.12 -6.63 3.57
N GLU A 64 -11.70 -7.87 3.33
CA GLU A 64 -11.57 -8.89 4.39
C GLU A 64 -10.63 -8.44 5.52
N ALA A 65 -9.51 -7.80 5.19
CA ALA A 65 -8.54 -7.32 6.17
C ALA A 65 -9.14 -6.20 7.05
N VAL A 66 -9.86 -5.25 6.45
CA VAL A 66 -10.58 -4.19 7.17
C VAL A 66 -11.66 -4.74 8.11
N HIS A 67 -12.31 -5.86 7.76
CA HIS A 67 -13.29 -6.48 8.64
C HIS A 67 -12.66 -7.25 9.81
N LYS A 68 -11.46 -7.82 9.60
CA LYS A 68 -10.75 -8.63 10.61
C LYS A 68 -9.88 -7.80 11.55
N VAL A 69 -9.43 -6.64 11.08
CA VAL A 69 -8.58 -5.72 11.81
C VAL A 69 -9.38 -4.45 12.05
N PRO A 70 -9.51 -3.93 13.28
CA PRO A 70 -10.24 -2.70 13.56
C PRO A 70 -9.46 -1.47 13.05
N LEU A 71 -9.38 -1.32 11.72
CA LEU A 71 -8.73 -0.19 11.08
C LEU A 71 -9.63 1.03 11.20
N GLN A 72 -9.08 2.11 11.75
CA GLN A 72 -9.77 3.40 11.83
C GLN A 72 -9.81 4.12 10.47
N TRP A 73 -8.89 3.77 9.56
CA TRP A 73 -8.76 4.39 8.26
C TRP A 73 -8.04 3.47 7.27
N LEU A 74 -8.48 3.47 6.02
CA LEU A 74 -7.79 2.81 4.91
C LEU A 74 -7.37 3.85 3.86
N VAL A 75 -6.10 3.83 3.48
CA VAL A 75 -5.56 4.69 2.41
C VAL A 75 -5.15 3.82 1.24
N VAL A 76 -5.63 4.14 0.04
CA VAL A 76 -5.29 3.44 -1.20
C VAL A 76 -4.84 4.42 -2.28
N GLY A 77 -3.92 4.00 -3.13
CA GLY A 77 -3.54 4.76 -4.32
C GLY A 77 -4.61 4.71 -5.42
N ASN A 78 -4.55 5.65 -6.36
CA ASN A 78 -5.40 5.69 -7.54
C ASN A 78 -4.81 4.97 -8.77
N ARG A 79 -3.52 4.66 -8.77
CA ARG A 79 -2.86 3.97 -9.90
C ARG A 79 -2.51 2.54 -9.51
N GLY A 80 -2.88 1.60 -10.37
CA GLY A 80 -2.14 0.34 -10.49
C GLY A 80 -0.90 0.56 -11.36
N LEU A 81 0.03 -0.39 -11.37
CA LEU A 81 1.11 -0.51 -12.35
C LEU A 81 0.62 -0.63 -13.83
N SER A 82 -0.67 -0.47 -14.09
CA SER A 82 -1.28 -0.58 -15.41
C SER A 82 -1.56 0.80 -15.99
N THR A 83 -0.99 1.05 -17.17
CA THR A 83 -1.12 2.28 -17.97
C THR A 83 -2.53 2.45 -18.53
N VAL A 84 -3.53 2.73 -17.68
CA VAL A 84 -4.90 2.98 -18.13
C VAL A 84 -5.37 4.37 -17.69
N LYS A 85 -5.21 5.31 -18.63
CA LYS A 85 -5.90 6.60 -18.83
C LYS A 85 -6.52 7.33 -17.60
N LYS A 86 -5.77 8.34 -17.16
CA LYS A 86 -6.10 9.77 -16.92
C LYS A 86 -7.34 10.26 -16.15
N VAL A 87 -8.44 9.54 -15.86
CA VAL A 87 -9.60 10.18 -15.16
C VAL A 87 -10.38 9.26 -14.20
N LEU A 88 -10.24 7.95 -14.27
CA LEU A 88 -11.10 7.03 -13.51
C LEU A 88 -10.44 6.50 -12.23
N MET A 89 -11.24 6.25 -11.20
CA MET A 89 -10.81 5.49 -10.03
C MET A 89 -10.51 4.05 -10.45
N GLY A 90 -9.37 3.49 -10.01
CA GLY A 90 -9.00 2.11 -10.30
C GLY A 90 -10.06 1.10 -9.80
N SER A 91 -10.11 -0.10 -10.39
CA SER A 91 -11.10 -1.12 -10.03
C SER A 91 -11.03 -1.53 -8.55
N VAL A 92 -9.82 -1.69 -8.01
CA VAL A 92 -9.59 -2.01 -6.58
C VAL A 92 -10.04 -0.85 -5.69
N SER A 93 -9.60 0.38 -5.96
CA SER A 93 -9.96 1.55 -5.17
C SER A 93 -11.47 1.80 -5.20
N THR A 94 -12.11 1.63 -6.35
CA THR A 94 -13.57 1.71 -6.50
C THR A 94 -14.28 0.64 -5.67
N TYR A 95 -13.82 -0.62 -5.73
CA TYR A 95 -14.42 -1.69 -4.93
C TYR A 95 -14.29 -1.42 -3.43
N VAL A 96 -13.10 -1.05 -2.98
CA VAL A 96 -12.80 -0.80 -1.57
C VAL A 96 -13.64 0.35 -1.02
N VAL A 97 -13.76 1.47 -1.73
CA VAL A 97 -14.59 2.61 -1.32
C VAL A 97 -16.05 2.20 -1.10
N ASN A 98 -16.58 1.27 -1.89
CA ASN A 98 -17.97 0.85 -1.80
C ASN A 98 -18.22 -0.24 -0.74
N HIS A 99 -17.20 -0.96 -0.26
CA HIS A 99 -17.38 -2.17 0.55
C HIS A 99 -16.57 -2.22 1.85
N ALA A 100 -15.64 -1.29 2.08
CA ALA A 100 -14.85 -1.26 3.31
C ALA A 100 -15.72 -0.86 4.52
N ALA A 101 -15.49 -1.51 5.65
CA ALA A 101 -16.16 -1.19 6.92
C ALA A 101 -15.54 0.03 7.65
N CYS A 102 -14.58 0.72 7.04
CA CYS A 102 -13.89 1.87 7.59
C CYS A 102 -13.83 3.03 6.58
N PRO A 103 -13.58 4.27 7.02
CA PRO A 103 -13.27 5.40 6.14
C PRO A 103 -12.15 5.07 5.15
N VAL A 104 -12.31 5.49 3.89
CA VAL A 104 -11.34 5.25 2.81
C VAL A 104 -10.88 6.56 2.19
N THR A 105 -9.57 6.80 2.15
CA THR A 105 -8.96 7.89 1.38
C THR A 105 -8.30 7.34 0.13
N VAL A 106 -8.65 7.91 -1.02
CA VAL A 106 -8.01 7.59 -2.31
C VAL A 106 -7.04 8.70 -2.68
N VAL A 107 -5.75 8.39 -2.69
CA VAL A 107 -4.69 9.33 -3.04
C VAL A 107 -4.43 9.27 -4.54
N ARG A 108 -4.58 10.42 -5.22
CA ARG A 108 -4.14 10.61 -6.60
C ARG A 108 -2.81 11.33 -6.59
N GLU A 109 -1.87 10.89 -7.44
CA GLU A 109 -0.68 11.70 -7.66
C GLU A 109 -1.07 12.94 -8.45
N ASN A 110 -0.88 14.10 -7.82
CA ASN A 110 -0.97 15.39 -8.48
C ASN A 110 0.17 15.49 -9.49
N MET A 111 -0.12 15.31 -10.78
CA MET A 111 0.61 16.10 -11.76
C MET A 111 0.20 17.54 -11.52
N LEU A 112 1.05 18.32 -10.84
CA LEU A 112 1.03 19.75 -11.08
C LEU A 112 1.22 19.93 -12.59
N PRO A 113 0.39 20.74 -13.27
CA PRO A 113 0.67 21.09 -14.66
C PRO A 113 2.10 21.64 -14.72
N SER A 114 2.95 21.05 -15.57
CA SER A 114 4.31 21.51 -15.85
C SER A 114 4.39 23.01 -16.22
N ALA A 115 3.25 23.67 -16.45
CA ALA A 115 3.14 25.06 -16.89
C ALA A 115 3.08 26.10 -15.75
N LEU A 116 3.13 25.72 -14.46
CA LEU A 116 3.12 26.71 -13.35
C LEU A 116 4.47 26.86 -12.62
N THR A 117 5.54 26.24 -13.11
CA THR A 117 6.92 26.56 -12.70
C THR A 117 7.49 27.61 -13.66
N THR A 118 6.95 28.81 -13.63
CA THR A 118 7.69 30.01 -14.03
C THR A 118 7.75 30.92 -12.82
N SER A 119 9.00 31.05 -12.36
CA SER A 119 9.62 32.05 -11.50
C SER A 119 8.73 33.16 -10.94
N TYR A 120 8.76 33.28 -9.61
CA TYR A 120 8.96 34.57 -8.93
C TYR A 120 10.08 34.39 -7.90
#